data_AF-V5UUY0-F1
#
_entry.id   AF-V5UUY0-F1
#
_cell.length_a   1.000
_cell.length_b   1.000
_cell.length_c   1.000
_cell.angle_alpha   90.00
_cell.angle_beta   90.00
_cell.angle_gamma   90.00
#
_symmetry.space_group_name_H-M   'P 1'
#
loop_
_entity.id
_entity.type
_entity.pdbx_description
1 polymer ?
#
loop_
_entity_poly.entity_id
_entity_poly.type
_entity_poly.pdbx_seq_one_letter_code
_entity_poly.pdbx_strand_id
1 'polypeptide(L)'
;MEIDPVTRTEIFRSGNGTDETLEVHDFKNGYTGIYFVGLQKCFIKTQIKVIPEFSEPEEEIDENEEITTTFFEQSVIWVPAEKPIENRDFLKNSKILEICDNVTMYWINPTLIAVSELQD
;
A
#
# COMPACT_ATOMS: atom_id res chain seq x y z
N MET A 1 -8.87 14.64 0.85
CA MET A 1 -9.09 13.39 1.58
C MET A 1 -10.59 13.22 1.75
N GLU A 2 -11.11 12.08 1.34
CA GLU A 2 -12.52 11.74 1.43
C GLU A 2 -12.65 10.40 2.15
N ILE A 3 -13.47 10.32 3.19
CA ILE A 3 -13.65 9.11 4.01
C ILE A 3 -15.11 8.69 3.92
N ASP A 4 -15.35 7.45 3.51
CA ASP A 4 -16.64 6.78 3.60
C ASP A 4 -16.59 5.70 4.69
N PRO A 5 -17.18 5.95 5.88
CA PRO A 5 -17.16 4.98 6.97
C PRO A 5 -18.09 3.77 6.72
N VAL A 6 -19.07 3.89 5.82
CA VAL A 6 -20.02 2.81 5.49
C VAL A 6 -19.33 1.77 4.63
N THR A 7 -18.60 2.21 3.59
CA THR A 7 -17.82 1.30 2.74
C THR A 7 -16.44 1.00 3.32
N ARG A 8 -16.02 1.71 4.38
CA ARG A 8 -14.67 1.69 4.96
C ARG A 8 -13.63 1.99 3.90
N THR A 9 -13.84 3.09 3.20
CA THR A 9 -12.98 3.54 2.11
C THR A 9 -12.43 4.93 2.41
N GLU A 10 -11.17 5.14 2.08
CA GLU A 10 -10.55 6.47 2.10
C GLU A 10 -9.94 6.77 0.73
N ILE A 11 -10.08 8.00 0.27
CA ILE A 11 -9.49 8.48 -0.99
C ILE A 11 -8.63 9.71 -0.70
N PHE A 12 -7.36 9.62 -1.08
CA PHE A 12 -6.40 10.70 -1.08
C PHE A 12 -6.13 11.15 -2.52
N ARG A 13 -6.06 12.46 -2.72
CA ARG A 13 -5.79 13.10 -4.01
C ARG A 13 -4.61 14.05 -3.83
N SER A 14 -3.60 13.89 -4.67
CA SER A 14 -2.39 14.72 -4.68
C SER A 14 -2.05 15.13 -6.10
N GLY A 15 -1.43 16.30 -6.28
CA GLY A 15 -1.10 16.85 -7.59
C GLY A 15 -2.29 17.45 -8.33
N ASN A 16 -2.08 17.82 -9.60
CA ASN A 16 -3.12 18.31 -10.50
C ASN A 16 -2.83 17.88 -11.94
N GLY A 17 -3.85 17.91 -12.80
CA GLY A 17 -3.67 17.61 -14.23
C GLY A 17 -3.07 16.23 -14.47
N THR A 18 -1.95 16.18 -15.18
CA THR A 18 -1.22 14.93 -15.48
C THR A 18 -0.45 14.37 -14.28
N ASP A 19 -0.08 15.23 -13.33
CA ASP A 19 0.66 14.85 -12.13
C ASP A 19 -0.29 14.41 -11.00
N GLU A 20 -1.59 14.40 -11.28
CA GLU A 20 -2.59 13.94 -10.33
C GLU A 20 -2.41 12.43 -10.03
N THR A 21 -2.44 12.12 -8.74
CA THR A 21 -2.43 10.76 -8.20
C THR A 21 -3.63 10.59 -7.27
N LEU A 22 -4.38 9.50 -7.47
CA LEU A 22 -5.48 9.08 -6.60
C LEU A 22 -5.08 7.82 -5.85
N GLU A 23 -5.01 7.90 -4.54
CA GLU A 23 -4.75 6.76 -3.67
C GLU A 23 -6.03 6.38 -2.93
N VAL A 24 -6.47 5.14 -3.09
CA VAL A 24 -7.74 4.61 -2.60
C VAL A 24 -7.45 3.46 -1.65
N HIS A 25 -7.83 3.62 -0.38
CA HIS A 25 -7.67 2.61 0.65
C HIS A 25 -9.02 1.93 0.86
N ASP A 26 -9.10 0.65 0.51
CA ASP A 26 -10.25 -0.20 0.77
C ASP A 26 -9.93 -1.11 1.96
N PHE A 27 -10.22 -0.61 3.16
CA PHE A 27 -9.93 -1.32 4.41
C PHE A 27 -10.77 -2.58 4.56
N LYS A 28 -11.99 -2.59 3.99
CA LYS A 28 -12.89 -3.75 4.03
C LYS A 28 -12.26 -4.93 3.29
N ASN A 29 -11.86 -4.72 2.05
CA ASN A 29 -11.28 -5.76 1.21
C ASN A 29 -9.77 -5.96 1.46
N GLY A 30 -9.08 -4.99 2.07
CA GLY A 30 -7.67 -5.07 2.42
C GLY A 30 -6.72 -4.72 1.27
N TYR A 31 -7.13 -3.79 0.41
CA TYR A 31 -6.35 -3.38 -0.76
C TYR A 31 -6.17 -1.88 -0.78
N THR A 32 -5.04 -1.44 -1.32
CA THR A 32 -4.82 -0.03 -1.70
C THR A 32 -4.60 0.03 -3.19
N GLY A 33 -5.32 0.92 -3.88
CA GLY A 33 -5.13 1.24 -5.28
C GLY A 33 -4.53 2.63 -5.44
N ILE A 34 -3.49 2.74 -6.28
CA ILE A 34 -2.80 4.01 -6.56
C ILE A 34 -2.89 4.26 -8.05
N TYR A 35 -3.71 5.21 -8.46
CA TYR A 35 -3.90 5.60 -9.85
C TYR A 35 -3.09 6.85 -10.19
N PHE A 36 -2.17 6.71 -11.15
CA PHE A 36 -1.41 7.83 -11.72
C PHE A 36 -2.08 8.28 -13.01
N VAL A 37 -2.68 9.47 -12.99
CA VAL A 37 -3.47 10.00 -14.12
C VAL A 37 -2.63 10.14 -15.37
N GLY A 38 -1.44 10.75 -15.28
CA GLY A 38 -0.54 10.93 -16.41
C GLY A 38 -0.01 9.63 -17.02
N LEU A 39 0.10 8.56 -16.22
CA LEU A 39 0.58 7.25 -16.70
C LEU A 39 -0.55 6.36 -17.22
N GLN A 40 -1.81 6.69 -16.92
CA GLN A 40 -2.96 5.80 -17.14
C GLN A 40 -2.69 4.38 -16.62
N LYS A 41 -2.15 4.30 -15.39
CA LYS A 41 -1.79 3.05 -14.71
C LYS A 41 -2.27 3.08 -13.28
N CYS A 42 -2.76 1.94 -12.81
CA CYS A 42 -3.18 1.73 -11.43
C CYS A 42 -2.33 0.64 -10.78
N PHE A 43 -1.80 0.91 -9.60
CA PHE A 43 -0.96 -0.02 -8.85
C PHE A 43 -1.71 -0.50 -7.61
N ILE A 44 -1.73 -1.82 -7.40
CA ILE A 44 -2.45 -2.44 -6.31
C ILE A 44 -1.46 -3.05 -5.32
N LYS A 45 -1.62 -2.74 -4.05
CA LYS A 45 -0.96 -3.46 -2.94
C LYS A 45 -1.98 -4.04 -2.00
N THR A 46 -1.59 -5.10 -1.31
CA THR A 46 -2.31 -5.59 -0.14
C THR A 46 -2.02 -4.66 1.04
N GLN A 47 -3.04 -4.39 1.84
CA GLN A 47 -2.89 -3.68 3.11
C GLN A 47 -2.75 -4.72 4.22
N ILE A 48 -1.68 -4.62 5.01
CA ILE A 48 -1.48 -5.48 6.17
C ILE A 48 -2.54 -5.10 7.20
N LYS A 49 -3.47 -6.03 7.49
CA LYS A 49 -4.56 -5.85 8.47
C LYS A 49 -4.12 -6.09 9.92
N VAL A 50 -2.85 -6.40 10.15
CA VAL A 50 -2.32 -6.67 11.48
C VAL A 50 -2.07 -5.32 12.16
N ILE A 51 -2.93 -4.97 13.10
CA ILE A 51 -2.56 -4.04 14.16
C ILE A 51 -1.48 -4.80 14.97
N PRO A 52 -0.25 -4.29 15.10
CA PRO A 52 0.75 -4.92 15.96
C PRO A 52 0.12 -5.12 17.33
N GLU A 53 0.10 -6.36 17.81
CA GLU A 53 -0.21 -6.62 19.20
C GLU A 53 0.95 -6.01 20.01
N PHE A 54 0.71 -4.85 20.61
CA PHE A 54 1.54 -4.39 21.70
C PHE A 54 1.21 -5.33 22.86
N SER A 55 1.98 -6.40 23.03
CA SER A 55 2.02 -7.08 24.31
C SER A 55 2.42 -6.02 25.34
N GLU A 56 1.55 -5.79 26.33
CA GLU A 56 1.94 -5.00 27.50
C GLU A 56 3.24 -5.62 28.04
N PRO A 57 4.29 -4.82 28.31
CA PRO A 57 5.57 -5.36 28.72
C PRO A 57 5.44 -5.93 30.15
N GLU A 58 5.06 -7.21 30.24
CA GLU A 58 5.34 -8.04 31.41
C GLU A 58 6.75 -8.61 31.26
N GLU A 59 7.77 -7.75 31.33
CA GLU A 59 9.13 -8.06 31.78
C GLU A 59 10.03 -6.83 31.57
N GLU A 60 10.93 -6.61 32.52
CA GLU A 60 11.83 -5.45 32.56
C GLU A 60 12.59 -5.31 31.24
N ILE A 61 12.45 -4.15 30.61
CA ILE A 61 13.16 -3.81 29.37
C ILE A 61 14.67 -3.86 29.68
N ASP A 62 15.36 -4.92 29.26
CA ASP A 62 16.83 -4.92 29.20
C ASP A 62 17.22 -3.90 28.13
N GLU A 63 17.86 -2.82 28.56
CA GLU A 63 18.30 -1.69 27.73
C GLU A 63 19.28 -2.12 26.62
N ASN A 64 19.74 -3.38 26.63
CA ASN A 64 20.67 -3.95 25.65
C ASN A 64 20.02 -4.99 24.71
N GLU A 65 18.75 -5.35 24.91
CA GLU A 65 18.06 -6.23 23.97
C GLU A 65 17.44 -5.35 22.89
N GLU A 66 18.10 -5.33 21.72
CA GLU A 66 17.65 -4.66 20.50
C GLU A 66 16.26 -5.18 20.15
N ILE A 67 15.25 -4.48 20.66
CA ILE A 67 13.84 -4.70 20.41
C ILE A 67 13.73 -4.81 18.89
N THR A 68 13.16 -5.90 18.41
CA THR A 68 12.96 -6.18 16.98
C THR A 68 11.87 -5.28 16.39
N THR A 69 12.01 -3.96 16.58
CA THR A 69 11.35 -2.89 15.83
C THR A 69 11.86 -2.81 14.38
N THR A 70 12.80 -3.67 14.00
CA THR A 70 13.47 -3.72 12.70
C THR A 70 12.55 -3.97 11.50
N PHE A 71 11.30 -4.42 11.68
CA PHE A 71 10.35 -4.49 10.55
C PHE A 71 9.92 -3.10 10.05
N PHE A 72 9.97 -2.07 10.91
CA PHE A 72 9.63 -0.69 10.54
C PHE A 72 10.86 0.17 10.18
N GLU A 73 12.08 -0.30 10.42
CA GLU A 73 13.31 0.43 10.10
C GLU A 73 13.93 0.06 8.74
N GLN A 74 13.39 -0.95 8.05
CA GLN A 74 13.86 -1.31 6.72
C GLN A 74 13.19 -0.42 5.68
N SER A 75 13.98 0.33 4.92
CA SER A 75 13.49 1.09 3.77
C SER A 75 12.93 0.10 2.74
N VAL A 76 11.62 0.19 2.47
CA VAL A 76 10.92 -0.69 1.53
C VAL A 76 10.67 0.07 0.22
N ILE A 77 11.07 -0.52 -0.90
CA ILE A 77 10.69 -0.06 -2.24
C ILE A 77 9.51 -0.89 -2.72
N TRP A 78 8.49 -0.22 -3.25
CA TRP A 78 7.35 -0.89 -3.89
C TRP A 78 7.64 -1.10 -5.38
N VAL A 79 7.83 -2.36 -5.78
CA VAL A 79 8.20 -2.72 -7.14
C VAL A 79 6.99 -3.29 -7.89
N PRO A 80 6.62 -2.72 -9.06
CA PRO A 80 5.57 -3.29 -9.90
C PRO A 80 5.92 -4.67 -10.44
N ALA A 81 4.94 -5.56 -10.47
CA ALA A 81 5.03 -6.84 -11.16
C ALA A 81 5.17 -6.62 -12.68
N GLU A 82 5.86 -7.53 -13.36
CA GLU A 82 6.10 -7.43 -14.81
C GLU A 82 4.81 -7.53 -15.63
N LYS A 83 3.88 -8.38 -15.20
CA LYS A 83 2.62 -8.64 -15.90
C LYS A 83 1.46 -7.87 -15.26
N PRO A 84 0.54 -7.35 -16.08
CA PRO A 84 -0.67 -6.72 -15.57
C PRO A 84 -1.60 -7.74 -14.92
N ILE A 85 -2.51 -7.23 -14.08
CA ILE A 85 -3.57 -8.00 -13.44
C ILE A 85 -4.66 -8.28 -14.47
N GLU A 86 -4.81 -9.56 -14.83
CA GLU A 86 -5.84 -10.03 -15.76
C GLU A 86 -7.20 -10.24 -15.05
N ASN A 87 -7.20 -10.97 -13.93
CA ASN A 87 -8.40 -11.20 -13.14
C ASN A 87 -8.58 -10.09 -12.09
N ARG A 88 -9.65 -9.30 -12.22
CA ARG A 88 -9.99 -8.18 -11.32
C ARG A 88 -11.16 -8.45 -10.38
N ASP A 89 -11.63 -9.70 -10.32
CA ASP A 89 -12.81 -10.09 -9.51
C ASP A 89 -12.61 -9.84 -8.01
N PHE A 90 -11.36 -9.84 -7.54
CA PHE A 90 -11.03 -9.53 -6.15
C PHE A 90 -11.35 -8.08 -5.75
N LEU A 91 -11.50 -7.18 -6.72
CA LEU A 91 -11.94 -5.79 -6.51
C LEU A 91 -13.43 -5.60 -6.76
N LYS A 92 -14.19 -6.68 -6.95
CA LYS A 92 -15.64 -6.59 -7.09
C LYS A 92 -16.22 -5.95 -5.84
N ASN A 93 -16.95 -4.85 -6.03
CA ASN A 93 -17.47 -3.97 -4.97
C ASN A 93 -16.41 -3.13 -4.23
N SER A 94 -15.25 -2.92 -4.83
CA SER A 94 -14.25 -1.96 -4.36
C SER A 94 -14.32 -0.66 -5.15
N LYS A 95 -14.16 0.47 -4.46
CA LYS A 95 -14.01 1.78 -5.11
C LYS A 95 -12.78 1.86 -6.02
N ILE A 96 -11.77 1.02 -5.76
CA ILE A 96 -10.57 0.88 -6.59
C ILE A 96 -10.95 0.47 -8.01
N LEU A 97 -11.85 -0.51 -8.16
CA LEU A 97 -12.28 -0.96 -9.48
C LEU A 97 -12.99 0.17 -10.24
N GLU A 98 -13.88 0.91 -9.58
CA GLU A 98 -14.58 2.05 -10.19
C GLU A 98 -13.62 3.12 -10.74
N ILE A 99 -12.52 3.38 -10.03
CA ILE A 99 -11.51 4.39 -10.42
C ILE A 99 -10.55 3.84 -11.48
N CYS A 100 -10.16 2.56 -11.37
CA CYS A 100 -9.12 1.97 -12.20
C CYS A 100 -9.64 1.10 -13.37
N ASP A 101 -10.95 1.05 -13.61
CA ASP A 101 -11.56 0.11 -14.55
C ASP A 101 -10.97 0.20 -15.97
N ASN A 102 -10.75 1.43 -16.44
CA ASN A 102 -10.32 1.71 -17.82
C ASN A 102 -8.80 1.73 -18.01
N VAL A 103 -8.02 1.40 -16.98
CA VAL A 103 -6.56 1.49 -17.02
C VAL A 103 -5.89 0.16 -16.72
N THR A 104 -4.63 0.02 -17.10
CA THR A 104 -3.87 -1.19 -16.83
C THR A 104 -3.50 -1.23 -15.35
N MET A 105 -3.72 -2.39 -14.73
CA MET A 105 -3.49 -2.60 -13.30
C MET A 105 -2.28 -3.49 -13.08
N TYR A 106 -1.44 -3.18 -12.09
CA TYR A 106 -0.27 -3.97 -11.73
C TYR A 106 -0.23 -4.20 -10.22
N TRP A 107 0.20 -5.38 -9.79
CA TRP A 107 0.58 -5.58 -8.39
C TRP A 107 1.87 -4.82 -8.10
N ILE A 108 1.98 -4.22 -6.93
CA ILE A 108 3.26 -3.73 -6.39
C ILE A 108 3.59 -4.52 -5.12
N ASN A 109 4.83 -4.99 -5.03
CA ASN A 109 5.30 -5.79 -3.92
C ASN A 109 6.40 -5.05 -3.14
N PRO A 110 6.40 -5.14 -1.81
CA PRO A 110 7.46 -4.58 -1.00
C PRO A 110 8.76 -5.35 -1.23
N THR A 111 9.84 -4.63 -1.54
CA THR A 111 11.20 -5.16 -1.65
C THR A 111 12.07 -4.44 -0.64
N LEU A 112 12.79 -5.20 0.18
CA LEU A 112 13.71 -4.65 1.17
C LEU A 112 14.94 -4.08 0.45
N ILE A 113 15.33 -2.86 0.78
CA ILE A 113 16.65 -2.35 0.41
C ILE A 113 17.65 -2.96 1.37
N ALA A 114 18.56 -3.79 0.88
CA ALA A 114 19.75 -4.11 1.66
C ALA A 114 20.64 -2.87 1.72
N VAL A 115 21.08 -2.45 2.91
CA VAL A 115 21.91 -1.25 3.17
C VAL A 115 23.17 -1.18 2.29
N SER A 116 23.58 -2.28 1.66
CA SER A 116 24.71 -2.35 0.73
C SER A 116 24.47 -1.72 -0.65
N GLU A 117 23.23 -1.44 -1.08
CA GLU A 117 22.92 -0.90 -2.42
C GLU A 117 22.86 0.64 -2.51
N LEU A 118 23.14 1.35 -1.41
CA LEU A 118 23.14 2.82 -1.34
C LEU A 118 24.55 3.44 -1.47
N GLN A 119 25.56 2.65 -1.83
CA GLN A 119 26.91 3.12 -2.11
C GLN A 119 27.22 2.98 -3.60
N ASP A 120 26.86 4.00 -4.38
CA ASP A 120 27.52 4.35 -5.65
C ASP A 120 27.50 5.87 -5.82
#